data_AF-A0A9P4T4A0-F1
#
_entry.id   AF-A0A9P4T4A0-F1
#
_cell.length_a   1.000
_cell.length_b   1.000
_cell.length_c   1.000
_cell.angle_alpha   90.00
_cell.angle_beta   90.00
_cell.angle_gamma   90.00
#
_symmetry.space_group_name_H-M   'P 1'
#
loop_
_entity.id
_entity.type
_entity.pdbx_description
1 polymer ?
#
loop_
_entity_poly.entity_id
_entity_poly.type
_entity_poly.pdbx_seq_one_letter_code
_entity_poly.pdbx_strand_id
1 'polypeptide(L)'
;MTVPNVGDILMLSQVAWKTGRAFSSSQKDAPAEFQSVEIDISGLAQALKQLAETLHAKADASLISKSDSTTQDGVALILSSCQRTVHDLDSLVDRYQVIRKRRTLNGFAIERSWSDLVLAQHETVMWTTEGGNLHDLSSLLQMHTKSIQLLTEAVQRQVLSTCSNE
;
A
#
# COMPACT_ATOMS: atom_id res chain seq x y z
N MET A 1 -16.85 11.02 6.75
CA MET A 1 -16.15 9.72 6.92
C MET A 1 -15.26 9.83 8.15
N THR A 2 -14.90 8.75 8.83
CA THR A 2 -13.95 8.83 9.95
C THR A 2 -12.51 8.78 9.41
N VAL A 3 -11.65 9.69 9.87
CA VAL A 3 -10.22 9.64 9.55
C VAL A 3 -9.60 8.39 10.20
N PRO A 4 -8.90 7.53 9.44
CA PRO A 4 -8.20 6.37 10.00
C PRO A 4 -7.19 6.78 11.09
N ASN A 5 -7.14 6.00 12.18
CA ASN A 5 -6.19 6.27 13.25
C ASN A 5 -4.78 5.79 12.87
N VAL A 6 -3.77 6.14 13.67
CA VAL A 6 -2.36 5.77 13.42
C VAL A 6 -2.18 4.25 13.28
N GLY A 7 -2.87 3.47 14.11
CA GLY A 7 -2.85 2.01 14.04
C GLY A 7 -3.43 1.48 12.73
N ASP A 8 -4.53 2.05 12.25
CA ASP A 8 -5.13 1.68 10.96
C ASP A 8 -4.15 1.96 9.80
N ILE A 9 -3.47 3.10 9.81
CA ILE A 9 -2.48 3.48 8.79
C ILE A 9 -1.27 2.53 8.82
N LEU A 10 -0.78 2.18 10.02
CA LEU A 10 0.31 1.19 10.16
C LEU A 10 -0.10 -0.19 9.67
N MET A 11 -1.32 -0.64 9.99
CA MET A 11 -1.84 -1.91 9.51
C MET A 11 -1.94 -1.91 7.98
N LEU A 12 -2.43 -0.83 7.38
CA LEU A 12 -2.49 -0.68 5.93
C LEU A 12 -1.10 -0.73 5.28
N SER A 13 -0.09 -0.08 5.88
CA SER A 13 1.32 -0.19 5.44
C SER A 13 1.82 -1.63 5.44
N GLN A 14 1.48 -2.41 6.47
CA GLN A 14 1.87 -3.81 6.57
C GLN A 14 1.18 -4.68 5.51
N VAL A 15 -0.11 -4.45 5.24
CA VAL A 15 -0.83 -5.13 4.17
C VAL A 15 -0.18 -4.82 2.82
N ALA A 16 0.04 -3.55 2.49
CA ALA A 16 0.70 -3.14 1.25
C ALA A 16 2.08 -3.79 1.08
N TRP A 17 2.88 -3.85 2.16
CA TRP A 17 4.17 -4.52 2.14
C TRP A 17 4.04 -6.03 1.88
N LYS A 18 3.15 -6.73 2.60
CA LYS A 18 2.88 -8.16 2.40
C LYS A 18 2.45 -8.44 0.97
N THR A 19 1.54 -7.63 0.43
CA THR A 19 1.03 -7.74 -0.94
C THR A 19 2.18 -7.56 -1.95
N GLY A 20 3.08 -6.59 -1.76
CA GLY A 20 4.27 -6.43 -2.60
C GLY A 20 5.20 -7.65 -2.61
N ARG A 21 5.32 -8.36 -1.48
CA ARG A 21 6.09 -9.61 -1.41
C ARG A 21 5.55 -10.73 -2.28
N ALA A 22 4.27 -10.69 -2.67
CA ALA A 22 3.72 -11.65 -3.61
C ALA A 22 4.28 -11.46 -5.02
N PHE A 23 4.51 -10.22 -5.45
CA PHE A 23 5.08 -9.89 -6.76
C PHE A 23 6.58 -10.20 -6.85
N SER A 24 7.31 -10.12 -5.73
CA SER A 24 8.75 -10.45 -5.69
C SER A 24 9.07 -11.94 -5.65
N SER A 25 8.10 -12.77 -5.26
CA SER A 25 8.28 -14.22 -5.09
C SER A 25 8.32 -15.04 -6.39
N SER A 26 7.99 -14.43 -7.54
CA SER A 26 7.83 -15.10 -8.85
C SER A 26 9.06 -15.03 -9.78
N GLN A 27 10.28 -14.93 -9.25
CA GLN A 27 11.48 -14.45 -9.94
C GLN A 27 11.92 -15.12 -11.26
N LYS A 28 11.53 -16.36 -11.59
CA LYS A 28 12.06 -17.02 -12.80
C LYS A 28 11.23 -16.79 -14.07
N ASP A 29 9.92 -16.62 -13.93
CA ASP A 29 8.98 -16.56 -15.05
C ASP A 29 7.98 -15.39 -14.92
N ALA A 30 8.24 -14.44 -14.01
CA ALA A 30 7.38 -13.28 -13.82
C ALA A 30 7.52 -12.27 -14.97
N PRO A 31 6.40 -11.67 -15.42
CA PRO A 31 6.42 -10.50 -16.30
C PRO A 31 7.21 -9.33 -15.68
N ALA A 32 7.84 -8.51 -16.51
CA ALA A 32 8.63 -7.36 -16.04
C ALA A 32 7.76 -6.35 -15.26
N GLU A 33 6.49 -6.25 -15.63
CA GLU A 33 5.47 -5.39 -15.02
C GLU A 33 5.24 -5.73 -13.53
N PHE A 34 5.47 -6.98 -13.13
CA PHE A 34 5.34 -7.39 -11.72
C PHE A 34 6.40 -6.71 -10.87
N GLN A 35 7.60 -6.49 -11.41
CA GLN A 35 8.65 -5.75 -10.72
C GLN A 35 8.25 -4.28 -10.51
N SER A 36 7.63 -3.65 -11.51
CA SER A 36 7.12 -2.28 -11.37
C SER A 36 6.08 -2.19 -10.26
N VAL A 37 5.11 -3.12 -10.25
CA VAL A 37 4.06 -3.18 -9.22
C VAL A 37 4.65 -3.45 -7.83
N GLU A 38 5.64 -4.34 -7.71
CA GLU A 38 6.39 -4.58 -6.47
C GLU A 38 7.02 -3.29 -5.94
N ILE A 39 7.72 -2.55 -6.79
CA ILE A 39 8.40 -1.30 -6.44
C ILE A 39 7.36 -0.27 -5.98
N ASP A 40 6.29 -0.08 -6.74
CA ASP A 40 5.29 0.95 -6.49
C ASP A 40 4.50 0.68 -5.19
N ILE A 41 4.06 -0.56 -4.96
CA ILE A 41 3.33 -0.90 -3.72
C ILE A 41 4.25 -0.86 -2.50
N SER A 42 5.53 -1.21 -2.65
CA SER A 42 6.52 -1.08 -1.58
C SER A 42 6.78 0.40 -1.25
N GLY A 43 6.82 1.26 -2.27
CA GLY A 43 6.87 2.71 -2.10
C GLY A 43 5.67 3.25 -1.33
N LEU A 44 4.45 2.79 -1.68
CA LEU A 44 3.23 3.15 -0.94
C LEU A 44 3.29 2.66 0.52
N ALA A 45 3.73 1.43 0.76
CA ALA A 45 3.88 0.87 2.10
C ALA A 45 4.83 1.73 2.96
N GLN A 46 5.96 2.17 2.38
CA GLN A 46 6.91 3.04 3.06
C GLN A 46 6.32 4.43 3.34
N ALA A 47 5.62 5.03 2.38
CA ALA A 47 4.99 6.33 2.56
C ALA A 47 3.92 6.30 3.67
N LEU A 48 3.08 5.26 3.71
CA LEU A 48 2.09 5.06 4.76
C LEU A 48 2.74 4.89 6.14
N LYS A 49 3.84 4.13 6.22
CA LYS A 49 4.60 3.98 7.46
C LYS A 49 5.14 5.33 7.94
N GLN A 50 5.74 6.12 7.04
CA GLN A 50 6.28 7.44 7.37
C GLN A 50 5.20 8.42 7.84
N LEU A 51 4.02 8.38 7.23
CA LEU A 51 2.87 9.16 7.68
C LEU A 51 2.47 8.78 9.11
N ALA A 52 2.33 7.48 9.39
CA ALA A 52 1.96 7.00 10.72
C ALA A 52 3.02 7.35 11.78
N GLU A 53 4.31 7.19 11.47
CA GLU A 53 5.41 7.59 12.36
C GLU A 53 5.39 9.09 12.64
N THR A 54 5.12 9.91 11.61
CA THR A 54 4.98 11.38 11.77
C THR A 54 3.80 11.72 12.68
N LEU A 55 2.66 11.07 12.47
CA LEU A 55 1.45 11.26 13.27
C LEU A 55 1.57 10.71 14.69
N HIS A 56 2.49 9.79 14.95
CA HIS A 56 2.76 9.25 16.28
C HIS A 56 3.77 10.10 17.06
N ALA A 57 4.85 10.53 16.40
CA ALA A 57 6.01 11.15 17.06
C ALA A 57 5.88 12.66 17.23
N LYS A 58 5.13 13.33 16.34
CA LYS A 58 5.20 14.79 16.18
C LYS A 58 3.85 15.48 16.18
N ALA A 59 2.83 14.80 15.67
CA ALA A 59 1.46 15.19 15.93
C ALA A 59 1.04 14.49 17.21
N ASP A 60 0.49 15.20 18.20
CA ASP A 60 -0.63 14.54 18.88
C ASP A 60 -1.58 14.14 17.76
N ALA A 61 -2.10 12.91 17.73
CA ALA A 61 -3.10 12.47 16.73
C ALA A 61 -4.29 13.46 16.60
N SER A 62 -4.41 14.36 17.59
CA SER A 62 -5.23 15.55 17.56
C SER A 62 -4.98 16.57 16.43
N LEU A 63 -3.85 16.60 15.72
CA LEU A 63 -3.62 17.64 14.69
C LEU A 63 -4.59 17.51 13.52
N ILE A 64 -4.84 16.28 13.05
CA ILE A 64 -5.85 16.06 12.02
C ILE A 64 -7.23 16.33 12.62
N SER A 65 -7.52 15.86 13.85
CA SER A 65 -8.84 16.08 14.48
C SER A 65 -9.11 17.55 14.87
N LYS A 66 -8.08 18.40 14.94
CA LYS A 66 -8.16 19.85 15.22
C LYS A 66 -8.24 20.68 13.94
N SER A 67 -8.02 20.08 12.76
CA SER A 67 -8.19 20.76 11.47
C SER A 67 -9.67 20.98 11.15
N ASP A 68 -9.97 21.85 10.19
CA ASP A 68 -11.35 22.05 9.73
C ASP A 68 -11.93 20.79 9.07
N SER A 69 -13.26 20.68 9.02
CA SER A 69 -13.94 19.49 8.50
C SER A 69 -13.58 19.17 7.05
N THR A 70 -13.30 20.17 6.21
CA THR A 70 -12.93 19.96 4.80
C THR A 70 -11.58 19.28 4.71
N THR A 71 -10.62 19.71 5.53
CA THR A 71 -9.30 19.07 5.62
C THR A 71 -9.42 17.64 6.13
N GLN A 72 -10.21 17.40 7.18
CA GLN A 72 -10.45 16.06 7.71
C GLN A 72 -11.08 15.13 6.67
N ASP A 73 -12.10 15.60 5.94
CA ASP A 73 -12.77 14.82 4.90
C ASP A 73 -11.83 14.52 3.72
N GLY A 74 -10.98 15.48 3.33
CA GLY A 74 -9.96 15.26 2.31
C GLY A 74 -8.95 14.19 2.71
N VAL A 75 -8.46 14.23 3.96
CA VAL A 75 -7.54 13.21 4.50
C VAL A 75 -8.21 11.83 4.56
N ALA A 76 -9.45 11.78 5.06
CA ALA A 76 -10.22 10.54 5.11
C ALA A 76 -10.43 9.95 3.71
N LEU A 77 -10.71 10.79 2.71
CA LEU A 77 -10.89 10.36 1.33
C LEU A 77 -9.61 9.74 0.76
N ILE A 78 -8.47 10.41 0.90
CA ILE A 78 -7.17 9.91 0.41
C ILE A 78 -6.84 8.55 1.04
N LEU A 79 -6.93 8.44 2.37
CA LEU A 79 -6.60 7.21 3.08
C LEU A 79 -7.59 6.08 2.75
N SER A 80 -8.89 6.38 2.65
CA SER A 80 -9.88 5.37 2.25
C SER A 80 -9.65 4.86 0.83
N SER A 81 -9.17 5.72 -0.07
CA SER A 81 -8.86 5.35 -1.45
C SER A 81 -7.65 4.43 -1.50
N CYS A 82 -6.57 4.77 -0.76
CA CYS A 82 -5.41 3.90 -0.60
C CYS A 82 -5.81 2.53 -0.02
N GLN A 83 -6.65 2.55 1.02
CA GLN A 83 -7.11 1.35 1.70
C GLN A 83 -7.87 0.41 0.74
N ARG A 84 -8.79 0.94 -0.06
CA ARG A 84 -9.50 0.15 -1.06
C ARG A 84 -8.55 -0.50 -2.06
N THR A 85 -7.68 0.30 -2.70
CA THR A 85 -6.72 -0.21 -3.68
C THR A 85 -5.82 -1.32 -3.12
N VAL A 86 -5.29 -1.15 -1.90
CA VAL A 86 -4.43 -2.15 -1.27
C VAL A 86 -5.20 -3.43 -0.93
N HIS A 87 -6.43 -3.33 -0.40
CA HIS A 87 -7.23 -4.51 -0.07
C HIS A 87 -7.74 -5.25 -1.31
N ASP A 88 -8.08 -4.54 -2.37
CA ASP A 88 -8.46 -5.15 -3.65
C ASP A 88 -7.29 -5.97 -4.20
N LEU A 89 -6.07 -5.42 -4.11
CA LEU A 89 -4.87 -6.11 -4.54
C LEU A 89 -4.46 -7.27 -3.63
N ASP A 90 -4.57 -7.14 -2.30
CA ASP A 90 -4.34 -8.24 -1.36
C ASP A 90 -5.34 -9.37 -1.61
N SER A 91 -6.59 -9.05 -1.94
CA SER A 91 -7.62 -10.04 -2.30
C SER A 91 -7.29 -10.77 -3.61
N LEU A 92 -6.71 -10.07 -4.60
CA LEU A 92 -6.22 -10.70 -5.84
C LEU A 92 -5.04 -11.64 -5.56
N VAL A 93 -4.10 -11.21 -4.71
CA VAL A 93 -2.98 -12.05 -4.26
C VAL A 93 -3.50 -13.30 -3.56
N ASP A 94 -4.39 -13.16 -2.59
CA ASP A 94 -4.94 -14.29 -1.85
C ASP A 94 -5.74 -15.25 -2.76
N ARG A 95 -6.38 -14.74 -3.82
CA ARG A 95 -7.11 -15.55 -4.79
C ARG A 95 -6.21 -16.37 -5.71
N TYR A 96 -5.10 -15.79 -6.17
CA TYR A 96 -4.30 -16.36 -7.27
C TYR A 96 -2.90 -16.83 -6.87
N GLN A 97 -2.46 -16.54 -5.66
CA GLN A 97 -1.20 -17.06 -5.15
C GLN A 97 -1.34 -18.55 -4.80
N VAL A 98 -0.41 -19.34 -5.30
CA VAL A 98 -0.29 -20.77 -5.00
C VAL A 98 0.80 -20.95 -3.95
N ILE A 99 0.46 -21.69 -2.88
CA ILE A 99 1.39 -22.04 -1.81
C ILE A 99 1.78 -23.50 -1.95
N ARG A 100 3.07 -23.77 -2.21
CA ARG A 100 3.62 -25.13 -2.34
C ARG A 100 4.58 -25.41 -1.18
N LYS A 101 4.54 -26.64 -0.65
CA LYS A 101 5.52 -27.12 0.30
C LYS A 101 6.57 -27.95 -0.44
N ARG A 102 7.79 -27.45 -0.53
CA ARG A 102 8.92 -28.19 -1.09
C ARG A 102 9.68 -28.89 0.04
N ARG A 103 9.90 -30.19 -0.06
CA ARG A 103 10.74 -30.92 0.90
C ARG A 103 12.21 -30.49 0.73
N THR A 104 12.87 -30.15 1.82
CA THR A 104 14.29 -29.80 1.87
C THR A 104 15.05 -30.77 2.78
N LEU A 105 16.38 -30.74 2.74
CA LEU A 105 17.24 -31.61 3.55
C LEU A 105 16.93 -31.51 5.05
N ASN A 106 16.47 -30.35 5.52
CA ASN A 106 16.17 -30.06 6.93
C ASN A 106 14.67 -29.86 7.21
N GLY A 107 13.77 -30.29 6.33
CA GLY A 107 12.31 -30.19 6.55
C GLY A 107 11.52 -29.79 5.31
N PHE A 108 10.73 -28.71 5.41
CA PHE A 108 9.94 -28.17 4.31
C PHE A 108 10.19 -26.67 4.15
N ALA A 109 10.37 -26.22 2.91
CA ALA A 109 10.31 -24.82 2.53
C ALA A 109 8.89 -24.49 2.01
N ILE A 110 8.36 -23.34 2.41
CA ILE A 110 7.13 -22.79 1.84
C ILE A 110 7.52 -21.93 0.65
N GLU A 111 7.05 -22.30 -0.53
CA GLU A 111 7.21 -21.53 -1.75
C GLU A 111 5.87 -20.90 -2.10
N ARG A 112 5.90 -19.60 -2.42
CA ARG A 112 4.76 -18.85 -2.91
C ARG A 112 5.06 -18.44 -4.33
N SER A 113 4.10 -18.63 -5.22
CA SER A 113 4.18 -18.19 -6.61
C SER A 113 2.80 -17.78 -7.09
N TRP A 114 2.75 -17.00 -8.15
CA TRP A 114 1.50 -16.81 -8.87
C TRP A 114 1.07 -18.11 -9.55
N SER A 115 -0.24 -18.29 -9.73
CA SER A 115 -0.77 -19.40 -10.50
C SER A 115 -0.34 -19.33 -11.97
N ASP A 116 -0.22 -20.48 -12.62
CA ASP A 116 0.14 -20.57 -14.04
C ASP A 116 -0.85 -19.79 -14.93
N LEU A 117 -2.13 -19.73 -14.53
CA LEU A 117 -3.16 -18.92 -15.19
C LEU A 117 -2.79 -17.44 -15.19
N VAL A 118 -2.44 -16.89 -14.03
CA VAL A 118 -2.07 -15.47 -13.92
C VAL A 118 -0.79 -15.19 -14.70
N LEU A 119 0.22 -16.07 -14.64
CA LEU A 119 1.45 -15.88 -15.40
C LEU A 119 1.19 -15.88 -16.92
N ALA A 120 0.36 -16.81 -17.40
CA ALA A 120 0.03 -16.94 -18.81
C ALA A 120 -0.94 -15.86 -19.32
N GLN A 121 -1.79 -15.31 -18.47
CA GLN A 121 -2.89 -14.40 -18.85
C GLN A 121 -2.80 -13.02 -18.20
N HIS A 122 -1.64 -12.64 -17.66
CA HIS A 122 -1.46 -11.41 -16.87
C HIS A 122 -1.93 -10.13 -17.58
N GLU A 123 -1.83 -10.07 -18.92
CA GLU A 123 -2.30 -8.94 -19.75
C GLU A 123 -3.84 -8.80 -19.76
N THR A 124 -4.56 -9.90 -19.55
CA THR A 124 -6.03 -9.96 -19.59
C THR A 124 -6.67 -9.97 -18.20
N VAL A 125 -5.87 -10.19 -17.16
CA VAL A 125 -6.33 -10.09 -15.77
C VAL A 125 -6.68 -8.63 -15.48
N MET A 126 -7.85 -8.40 -14.89
CA MET A 126 -8.23 -7.10 -14.37
C MET A 126 -7.54 -6.88 -13.02
N TRP A 127 -6.59 -5.97 -12.98
CA TRP A 127 -5.77 -5.66 -11.80
C TRP A 127 -6.31 -4.50 -10.97
N THR A 128 -7.24 -3.72 -11.52
CA THR A 128 -7.98 -2.68 -10.80
C THR A 128 -9.48 -2.96 -10.86
N THR A 129 -10.23 -2.39 -9.90
CA THR A 129 -11.70 -2.49 -9.84
C THR A 129 -12.40 -1.89 -11.04
N GLU A 130 -11.76 -0.91 -11.70
CA GLU A 130 -12.24 -0.28 -12.93
C GLU A 130 -11.86 -1.08 -14.20
N GLY A 131 -11.28 -2.28 -14.04
CA GLY A 131 -10.88 -3.13 -15.17
C GLY A 131 -9.55 -2.73 -15.82
N GLY A 132 -8.66 -2.06 -15.08
CA GLY A 132 -7.34 -1.67 -15.54
C GLY A 132 -6.32 -2.82 -15.49
N ASN A 133 -5.25 -2.67 -16.26
CA ASN A 133 -4.13 -3.61 -16.34
C ASN A 133 -3.02 -3.28 -15.31
N LEU A 134 -1.87 -3.96 -15.40
CA LEU A 134 -0.73 -3.74 -14.48
C LEU A 134 -0.14 -2.33 -14.57
N HIS A 135 -0.18 -1.69 -15.75
CA HIS A 135 0.28 -0.32 -15.93
C HIS A 135 -0.67 0.68 -15.24
N ASP A 136 -1.98 0.47 -15.36
CA ASP A 136 -2.98 1.27 -14.65
C ASP A 136 -2.83 1.13 -13.13
N LEU A 137 -2.58 -0.10 -12.66
CA LEU A 137 -2.30 -0.38 -11.25
C LEU A 137 -1.03 0.34 -10.76
N SER A 138 0.07 0.25 -11.51
CA SER A 138 1.33 0.95 -11.22
C SER A 138 1.10 2.46 -11.11
N SER A 139 0.41 3.06 -12.08
CA SER A 139 0.07 4.48 -12.08
C SER A 139 -0.78 4.88 -10.87
N LEU A 140 -1.75 4.03 -10.49
CA LEU A 140 -2.62 4.25 -9.34
C LEU A 140 -1.83 4.20 -8.02
N LEU A 141 -0.93 3.22 -7.86
CA LEU A 141 -0.07 3.08 -6.68
C LEU A 141 0.89 4.26 -6.53
N GLN A 142 1.46 4.75 -7.65
CA GLN A 142 2.31 5.93 -7.65
C GLN A 142 1.56 7.20 -7.28
N MET A 143 0.31 7.35 -7.77
CA MET A 143 -0.55 8.48 -7.41
C MET A 143 -0.86 8.47 -5.90
N HIS A 144 -1.27 7.33 -5.36
CA HIS A 144 -1.48 7.18 -3.91
C HIS A 144 -0.22 7.49 -3.11
N THR A 145 0.95 7.00 -3.54
CA THR A 145 2.24 7.27 -2.87
C THR A 145 2.52 8.76 -2.80
N LYS A 146 2.37 9.49 -3.91
CA LYS A 146 2.57 10.95 -3.97
C LYS A 146 1.58 11.68 -3.07
N SER A 147 0.31 11.27 -3.06
CA SER A 147 -0.71 11.86 -2.18
C SER A 147 -0.39 11.68 -0.70
N ILE A 148 0.09 10.50 -0.29
CA ILE A 148 0.50 10.24 1.11
C ILE A 148 1.76 11.02 1.49
N GLN A 149 2.72 11.17 0.57
CA GLN A 149 3.90 12.00 0.80
C GLN A 149 3.53 13.47 1.01
N LEU A 150 2.67 14.03 0.15
CA LEU A 150 2.17 15.40 0.31
C LEU A 150 1.42 15.59 1.62
N LEU A 151 0.60 14.61 2.03
CA LEU A 151 -0.08 14.62 3.31
C LEU A 151 0.91 14.61 4.47
N THR A 152 1.96 13.79 4.39
CA THR A 152 3.02 13.73 5.40
C THR A 152 3.73 15.07 5.54
N GLU A 153 4.09 15.72 4.43
CA GLU A 153 4.69 17.05 4.43
C GLU A 153 3.76 18.10 5.06
N ALA A 154 2.47 18.07 4.73
CA ALA A 154 1.48 19.00 5.29
C ALA A 154 1.38 18.85 6.81
N VAL A 155 1.31 17.61 7.31
CA VAL A 155 1.32 17.33 8.76
C VAL A 155 2.61 17.85 9.41
N GLN A 156 3.77 17.62 8.80
CA GLN A 156 5.05 18.10 9.35
C GLN A 156 5.11 19.62 9.41
N ARG A 157 4.63 20.33 8.37
CA ARG A 157 4.55 21.80 8.37
C ARG A 157 3.63 22.33 9.46
N GLN A 158 2.47 21.68 9.66
CA GLN A 158 1.54 22.04 10.73
C GLN A 158 2.22 21.96 12.10
N VAL A 159 2.93 20.85 12.40
CA VAL A 159 3.68 20.67 13.65
C VAL A 159 4.69 21.80 13.86
N LEU A 160 5.49 22.11 12.84
CA LEU A 160 6.52 23.15 12.93
C LEU A 160 5.91 24.54 13.20
N SER A 161 4.76 24.83 12.59
CA SER A 161 4.04 26.09 12.81
C SER A 161 3.50 26.20 14.23
N THR A 162 3.05 25.11 14.84
CA THR A 162 2.56 25.11 16.23
C THR A 162 3.69 25.26 17.24
N CYS A 163 4.86 24.65 17.02
CA CYS A 163 6.02 24.80 17.91
C CYS A 163 6.69 26.18 17.85
N SER A 164 6.45 26.97 16.80
CA SER A 164 7.02 28.31 16.66
C SER A 164 6.18 29.41 17.35
N ASN A 165 4.99 29.05 17.85
CA ASN A 165 4.05 29.94 18.52
C ASN A 165 4.01 29.74 20.05
N GLU A 166 4.91 28.91 20.59
CA GLU A 166 5.18 28.73 22.02
C GLU A 166 6.51 29.38 22.40
#